data_AF-A0AAN0RTL6-F1
#
_entry.id   AF-A0AAN0RTL6-F1
#
_cell.length_a   1.000
_cell.length_b   1.000
_cell.length_c   1.000
_cell.angle_alpha   90.00
_cell.angle_beta   90.00
_cell.angle_gamma   90.00
#
_symmetry.space_group_name_H-M   'P 1'
#
loop_
_entity.id
_entity.type
_entity.pdbx_description
1 polymer ?
#
loop_
_entity_poly.entity_id
_entity_poly.type
_entity_poly.pdbx_seq_one_letter_code
_entity_poly.pdbx_strand_id
1 'polypeptide(L)'
;MTKVEFRRLVFEIARAKRLRVDEMKDGKQRIWFNENSRKFLHADHIDALFDLLRCPDLSQREINAEIGRVAPGRSCTHKGMREIYEDIHRSK
;
A
#
# COMPACT_ATOMS: atom_id res chain seq x y z
N MET A 1 11.02 11.82 2.34
CA MET A 1 10.04 11.19 1.45
C MET A 1 8.76 12.00 1.45
N THR A 2 8.41 12.56 0.31
CA THR A 2 7.13 13.25 0.06
C THR A 2 6.00 12.26 -0.19
N LYS A 3 4.74 12.72 -0.16
CA LYS A 3 3.57 11.88 -0.46
C LYS A 3 3.62 11.28 -1.87
N VAL A 4 4.04 12.06 -2.87
CA VAL A 4 4.19 11.62 -4.27
C VAL A 4 5.29 10.58 -4.40
N GLU A 5 6.44 10.79 -3.74
CA GLU A 5 7.53 9.82 -3.69
C GLU A 5 7.10 8.51 -3.04
N PHE A 6 6.44 8.58 -1.89
CA PHE A 6 5.91 7.40 -1.19
C PHE A 6 4.96 6.61 -2.07
N ARG A 7 3.98 7.29 -2.68
CA ARG A 7 3.04 6.65 -3.60
C ARG A 7 3.78 5.94 -4.74
N ARG A 8 4.69 6.65 -5.41
CA ARG A 8 5.50 6.09 -6.50
C ARG A 8 6.25 4.84 -6.05
N LEU A 9 6.92 4.91 -4.90
CA LEU A 9 7.69 3.81 -4.34
C LEU A 9 6.81 2.59 -4.01
N VAL A 10 5.65 2.80 -3.40
CA VAL A 10 4.66 1.74 -3.11
C VAL A 10 4.25 1.02 -4.40
N PHE A 11 3.95 1.75 -5.47
CA PHE A 11 3.58 1.15 -6.76
C PHE A 11 4.76 0.45 -7.46
N GLU A 12 5.97 0.98 -7.35
CA GLU A 12 7.18 0.34 -7.88
C GLU A 12 7.49 -0.98 -7.17
N ILE A 13 7.43 -1.00 -5.83
CA ILE A 13 7.63 -2.22 -5.03
C ILE A 13 6.52 -3.24 -5.33
N ALA A 14 5.26 -2.79 -5.47
CA ALA A 14 4.17 -3.69 -5.84
C ALA A 14 4.42 -4.38 -7.20
N ARG A 15 4.91 -3.63 -8.20
CA ARG A 15 5.32 -4.21 -9.49
C ARG A 15 6.50 -5.17 -9.34
N ALA A 16 7.51 -4.83 -8.54
CA ALA A 16 8.65 -5.69 -8.27
C ALA A 16 8.23 -7.02 -7.59
N LYS A 17 7.23 -6.96 -6.71
CA LYS A 17 6.59 -8.13 -6.09
C LYS A 17 5.62 -8.89 -7.01
N ARG A 18 5.53 -8.52 -8.29
CA ARG A 18 4.62 -9.10 -9.29
C ARG A 18 3.14 -8.99 -8.91
N LEU A 19 2.77 -8.02 -8.08
CA LEU A 19 1.36 -7.67 -7.89
C LEU A 19 0.84 -6.99 -9.14
N ARG A 20 -0.42 -7.27 -9.50
CA ARG A 20 -1.06 -6.58 -10.62
C ARG A 20 -1.25 -5.11 -10.26
N VAL A 21 -0.73 -4.23 -11.11
CA VAL A 21 -0.94 -2.78 -11.05
C VAL A 21 -1.55 -2.34 -12.37
N ASP A 22 -2.71 -1.73 -12.32
CA ASP A 22 -3.40 -1.17 -13.49
C ASP A 22 -3.99 0.21 -13.15
N GLU A 23 -4.67 0.79 -14.13
CA GLU A 23 -5.32 2.10 -14.01
C GLU A 23 -6.84 1.95 -14.00
N MET A 24 -7.49 2.74 -13.16
CA MET A 24 -8.94 2.87 -13.09
C MET A 24 -9.45 3.81 -14.19
N LYS A 25 -10.77 3.80 -14.44
CA LYS A 25 -11.38 4.65 -15.47
C LYS A 25 -11.18 6.16 -15.23
N ASP A 26 -10.93 6.55 -13.99
CA ASP A 26 -10.67 7.93 -13.57
C ASP A 26 -9.16 8.29 -13.60
N GLY A 27 -8.31 7.44 -14.18
CA GLY A 27 -6.87 7.65 -14.28
C GLY A 27 -6.07 7.27 -13.03
N LYS A 28 -6.72 6.78 -11.97
CA LYS A 28 -6.01 6.41 -10.74
C LYS A 28 -5.38 5.04 -10.84
N GLN A 29 -4.10 4.94 -10.48
CA GLN A 29 -3.44 3.65 -10.34
C GLN A 29 -4.02 2.87 -9.16
N ARG A 30 -4.07 1.55 -9.28
CA ARG A 30 -4.42 0.64 -8.17
C ARG A 30 -3.56 -0.62 -8.15
N ILE A 31 -3.40 -1.18 -6.96
CA ILE A 31 -2.64 -2.40 -6.67
C ILE A 31 -3.63 -3.46 -6.27
N TRP A 32 -3.61 -4.61 -6.95
CA TRP A 32 -4.44 -5.75 -6.61
C TRP A 32 -3.72 -6.66 -5.63
N PHE A 33 -4.33 -6.85 -4.45
CA PHE A 33 -3.87 -7.81 -3.45
C PHE A 33 -4.61 -9.15 -3.57
N ASN A 34 -5.82 -9.13 -4.13
CA ASN A 34 -6.56 -10.32 -4.52
C ASN A 34 -7.55 -9.97 -5.63
N GLU A 35 -7.34 -10.52 -6.82
CA GLU A 35 -8.18 -10.27 -8.00
C GLU A 35 -9.57 -10.93 -7.85
N ASN A 36 -9.62 -12.17 -7.34
CA ASN A 36 -10.86 -12.93 -7.18
C ASN A 36 -11.85 -12.23 -6.25
N SER A 37 -11.36 -11.69 -5.13
CA SER A 37 -12.18 -10.97 -4.15
C SER A 37 -12.28 -9.47 -4.43
N ARG A 38 -11.72 -9.00 -5.56
CA ARG A 38 -11.66 -7.59 -5.95
C ARG A 38 -11.09 -6.65 -4.88
N LYS A 39 -10.02 -7.10 -4.23
CA LYS A 39 -9.36 -6.37 -3.15
C LYS A 39 -8.15 -5.66 -3.70
N PHE A 40 -8.28 -4.34 -3.81
CA PHE A 40 -7.23 -3.45 -4.30
C PHE A 40 -7.09 -2.20 -3.42
N LEU A 41 -5.96 -1.51 -3.52
CA LEU A 41 -5.78 -0.15 -3.01
C LEU A 41 -5.45 0.76 -4.18
N HIS A 42 -6.12 1.91 -4.31
CA HIS A 42 -5.84 2.91 -5.34
C HIS A 42 -5.01 4.07 -4.77
N ALA A 43 -4.55 4.95 -5.65
CA ALA A 43 -3.72 6.12 -5.32
C ALA A 43 -4.18 6.84 -4.03
N ASP A 44 -5.46 7.22 -3.91
CA ASP A 44 -5.92 7.96 -2.72
C ASP A 44 -5.82 7.14 -1.41
N HIS A 45 -6.00 5.82 -1.45
CA HIS A 45 -5.77 4.99 -0.27
C HIS A 45 -4.29 5.01 0.12
N ILE A 46 -3.40 4.91 -0.87
CA ILE A 46 -1.95 4.97 -0.61
C ILE A 46 -1.56 6.34 -0.06
N ASP A 47 -2.13 7.42 -0.61
CA ASP A 47 -1.92 8.79 -0.16
C ASP A 47 -2.46 9.02 1.27
N ALA A 48 -3.53 8.31 1.66
CA ALA A 48 -4.08 8.34 3.02
C ALA A 48 -3.25 7.53 4.04
N LEU A 49 -2.48 6.53 3.59
CA LEU A 49 -1.55 5.77 4.43
C LEU A 49 -0.23 6.50 4.69
N PHE A 50 0.08 7.52 3.89
CA PHE A 50 1.37 8.21 3.90
C PHE A 50 1.75 8.74 5.29
N ASP A 51 0.82 9.36 6.01
CA ASP A 51 1.14 10.10 7.23
C ASP A 51 1.78 9.21 8.30
N LEU A 52 1.34 7.95 8.39
CA LEU A 52 1.90 6.96 9.29
C LEU A 52 2.99 6.12 8.63
N LEU A 53 2.73 5.50 7.47
CA LEU A 53 3.64 4.50 6.86
C LEU A 53 4.96 5.10 6.36
N ARG A 54 5.08 6.43 6.29
CA ARG A 54 6.37 7.11 6.04
C ARG A 54 7.35 7.01 7.22
N CYS A 55 6.86 6.73 8.43
CA CYS A 55 7.70 6.58 9.62
C CYS A 55 8.31 5.17 9.62
N PRO A 56 9.61 5.02 9.92
CA PRO A 56 10.21 3.70 10.11
C PRO A 56 9.75 3.07 11.43
N ASP A 57 10.09 1.79 11.62
CA ASP A 57 9.98 1.07 12.90
C ASP A 57 8.56 0.92 13.49
N LEU A 58 7.51 1.12 12.69
CA LEU A 58 6.14 0.79 13.07
C LEU A 58 5.99 -0.71 13.36
N SER A 59 5.25 -1.01 14.42
CA SER A 59 4.83 -2.38 14.72
C SER A 59 3.80 -2.87 13.70
N GLN A 60 3.70 -4.20 13.56
CA GLN A 60 2.67 -4.81 12.71
C GLN A 60 1.25 -4.39 13.11
N ARG A 61 1.03 -4.14 14.41
CA ARG A 61 -0.25 -3.70 14.94
C ARG A 61 -0.61 -2.30 14.44
N GLU A 62 0.33 -1.37 14.46
CA GLU A 62 0.15 0.00 13.97
C GLU A 62 -0.12 0.02 12.46
N ILE A 63 0.66 -0.74 11.69
CA ILE A 63 0.47 -0.87 10.24
C ILE A 63 -0.92 -1.44 9.92
N ASN A 64 -1.31 -2.55 10.58
CA ASN A 64 -2.62 -3.17 10.35
C ASN A 64 -3.78 -2.26 10.77
N ALA A 65 -3.63 -1.50 11.88
CA ALA A 65 -4.64 -0.56 12.34
C ALA A 65 -4.85 0.56 11.32
N GLU A 66 -3.76 1.08 10.75
CA GLU A 66 -3.82 2.14 9.76
C GLU A 66 -4.41 1.67 8.42
N ILE A 67 -4.03 0.47 7.97
CA ILE A 67 -4.67 -0.15 6.80
C ILE A 67 -6.17 -0.38 7.07
N GLY A 68 -6.54 -0.82 8.27
CA GLY A 68 -7.93 -1.00 8.66
C GLY A 68 -8.73 0.30 8.68
N ARG A 69 -8.11 1.42 9.09
CA ARG A 69 -8.70 2.76 9.07
C ARG A 69 -8.95 3.25 7.64
N VAL A 70 -7.98 3.07 6.75
CA VAL A 70 -8.08 3.54 5.35
C VAL A 70 -8.94 2.62 4.49
N ALA A 71 -8.89 1.32 4.73
CA ALA A 71 -9.51 0.30 3.89
C ALA A 71 -10.21 -0.79 4.73
N PRO A 72 -11.33 -0.47 5.41
CA PRO A 72 -11.99 -1.38 6.33
C PRO A 72 -12.50 -2.65 5.63
N GLY A 73 -12.43 -3.79 6.34
CA GLY A 73 -12.88 -5.09 5.82
C GLY A 73 -12.00 -5.67 4.70
N ARG A 74 -10.73 -5.23 4.60
CA ARG A 74 -9.76 -5.70 3.60
C ARG A 74 -8.52 -6.31 4.24
N SER A 75 -8.69 -7.24 5.17
CA SER A 75 -7.59 -7.96 5.86
C SER A 75 -6.56 -8.59 4.90
N CYS A 76 -6.99 -9.03 3.73
CA CYS A 76 -6.10 -9.53 2.66
C CYS A 76 -5.06 -8.50 2.16
N THR A 77 -5.32 -7.20 2.31
CA THR A 77 -4.35 -6.13 1.96
C THR A 77 -3.27 -5.96 3.02
N HIS A 78 -3.49 -6.46 4.24
CA HIS A 78 -2.60 -6.24 5.38
C HIS A 78 -1.24 -6.89 5.17
N LYS A 79 -1.19 -8.13 4.66
CA LYS A 79 0.07 -8.83 4.42
C LYS A 79 0.87 -8.14 3.32
N GLY A 80 0.28 -7.91 2.16
CA GLY A 80 0.98 -7.30 1.03
C GLY A 80 1.46 -5.88 1.32
N MET A 81 0.65 -5.06 2.01
CA MET A 81 1.10 -3.72 2.40
C MET A 81 2.19 -3.73 3.47
N ARG A 82 2.20 -4.71 4.38
CA ARG A 82 3.28 -4.86 5.36
C ARG A 82 4.60 -5.24 4.69
N GLU A 83 4.56 -6.17 3.74
CA GLU A 83 5.74 -6.52 2.93
C GLU A 83 6.25 -5.34 2.11
N ILE A 84 5.35 -4.51 1.57
CA ILE A 84 5.74 -3.27 0.89
C ILE A 84 6.37 -2.29 1.87
N TYR A 85 5.78 -2.10 3.05
CA TYR A 85 6.32 -1.23 4.10
C TYR A 85 7.73 -1.67 4.53
N GLU A 86 7.93 -2.97 4.75
CA GLU A 86 9.25 -3.52 5.09
C GLU A 86 10.27 -3.19 4.00
N ASP A 87 9.93 -3.34 2.71
CA ASP A 87 10.84 -3.03 1.61
C ASP A 87 11.15 -1.52 1.49
N ILE A 88 10.19 -0.64 1.80
CA ILE A 88 10.40 0.81 1.84
C ILE A 88 11.47 1.19 2.86
N HIS A 89 11.49 0.50 4.02
CA HIS A 89 12.35 0.86 5.15
C HIS A 89 13.58 -0.04 5.31
N ARG A 90 13.68 -1.16 4.58
CA ARG A 90 14.82 -2.10 4.60
C ARG A 90 16.10 -1.54 4.01
N SER A 91 16.02 -0.50 3.17
CA SER A 91 17.19 0.14 2.54
C SER A 91 17.83 1.26 3.38
N LYS A 92 17.74 1.17 4.72
CA LYS A 92 18.46 2.08 5.63
C LYS A 92 19.63 1.39 6.29
#